data_AF-A0A396TUM7-F1
#
_entry.id   AF-A0A396TUM7-F1
#
_cell.length_a   1.000
_cell.length_b   1.000
_cell.length_c   1.000
_cell.angle_alpha   90.00
_cell.angle_beta   90.00
_cell.angle_gamma   90.00
#
_symmetry.space_group_name_H-M   'P 1'
#
loop_
_entity.id
_entity.type
_entity.pdbx_description
1 polymer ?
#
loop_
_entity_poly.entity_id
_entity_poly.type
_entity_poly.pdbx_seq_one_letter_code
_entity_poly.pdbx_strand_id
1 'polypeptide(L)'
;MDKKMLIIGALFATVFVVFDLFNRILLFDINVNSRQQEEITLTAFERQKINGEKFIVQNFSILNDKAEQEKALRKKQALKDTQVKQQVKAGKVDIIRVAKLVGIITTNGEKQAVLEYKNNRGKKVMLTLQTGQVFADGKVSSIGADFVEIDVKGDKQKLPLFKNKDIKFQG
;
A
#
# COMPACT_ATOMS: atom_id res chain seq x y z
N MET A 1 8.69 28.04 72.20
CA MET A 1 8.04 28.12 70.86
C MET A 1 7.21 29.38 70.80
N ASP A 2 7.49 30.27 69.86
CA ASP A 2 6.74 31.51 69.70
C ASP A 2 5.29 31.23 69.31
N LYS A 3 4.34 31.87 69.99
CA LYS A 3 2.89 31.75 69.68
C LYS A 3 2.60 32.03 68.20
N LYS A 4 3.37 32.94 67.58
CA LYS A 4 3.29 33.26 66.15
C LYS A 4 3.69 32.07 65.25
N MET A 5 4.76 31.35 65.60
CA MET A 5 5.20 30.15 64.89
C MET A 5 4.16 29.02 65.01
N LEU A 6 3.50 28.91 66.17
CA LEU A 6 2.46 27.91 66.40
C LEU A 6 1.20 28.20 65.58
N ILE A 7 0.79 29.47 65.47
CA ILE A 7 -0.34 29.91 64.63
C ILE A 7 -0.04 29.68 63.15
N ILE A 8 1.17 29.99 62.69
CA ILE A 8 1.58 29.77 61.29
C ILE A 8 1.58 28.27 60.98
N GLY A 9 2.12 27.44 61.86
CA GLY A 9 2.09 25.98 61.71
C GLY A 9 0.66 25.42 61.65
N ALA A 10 -0.24 25.92 62.50
CA ALA A 10 -1.65 25.52 62.50
C ALA A 10 -2.38 25.94 61.21
N LEU A 11 -2.08 27.13 60.67
CA LEU A 11 -2.60 27.59 59.39
C LEU A 11 -2.16 26.70 58.23
N PHE A 12 -0.87 26.37 58.15
CA PHE A 12 -0.37 25.46 57.11
C PHE A 12 -0.99 24.06 57.24
N ALA A 13 -1.09 23.51 58.45
CA ALA A 13 -1.74 22.24 58.68
C ALA A 13 -3.19 22.25 58.20
N THR A 14 -3.92 23.35 58.44
CA THR A 14 -5.32 23.50 58.01
C THR A 14 -5.42 23.56 56.48
N VAL A 15 -4.54 24.30 55.80
CA VAL A 15 -4.50 24.35 54.33
C VAL A 15 -4.19 22.97 53.72
N PHE A 16 -3.25 22.22 54.31
CA PHE A 16 -2.95 20.86 53.88
C PHE A 16 -4.14 19.91 54.04
N VAL A 17 -4.85 19.98 55.18
CA VAL A 17 -6.04 19.15 55.42
C VAL A 17 -7.16 19.49 54.44
N VAL A 18 -7.38 20.78 54.14
CA VAL A 18 -8.39 21.20 53.17
C VAL A 18 -8.02 20.75 51.76
N PHE A 19 -6.74 20.84 51.37
CA PHE A 19 -6.27 20.35 50.07
C PHE A 19 -6.41 18.83 49.93
N ASP A 20 -6.06 18.07 50.97
CA ASP A 20 -6.23 16.62 51.00
C ASP A 20 -7.72 16.21 50.90
N LEU A 21 -8.59 16.89 51.65
CA LEU A 21 -10.03 16.67 51.59
C LEU A 21 -10.60 17.03 50.20
N PHE A 22 -10.12 18.12 49.59
CA PHE A 22 -10.52 18.53 48.24
C PHE A 22 -10.08 17.51 47.19
N ASN A 23 -8.86 16.98 47.27
CA ASN A 23 -8.41 15.90 46.40
C ASN A 23 -9.25 14.64 46.60
N ARG A 24 -9.58 14.28 47.84
CA ARG A 24 -10.36 13.07 48.13
C ARG A 24 -11.83 13.18 47.73
N ILE A 25 -12.41 14.38 47.77
CA ILE A 25 -13.79 14.65 47.34
C ILE A 25 -13.86 14.84 45.82
N LEU A 26 -12.92 15.52 45.17
CA LEU A 26 -12.98 15.71 43.72
C LEU A 26 -12.47 14.51 42.92
N LEU A 27 -11.59 13.70 43.49
CA LEU A 27 -11.19 12.41 42.92
C LEU A 27 -12.12 11.30 43.43
N PHE A 28 -13.44 11.54 43.40
CA PHE A 28 -14.42 10.47 43.57
C PHE A 28 -14.16 9.41 42.49
N ASP A 29 -13.70 8.24 42.94
CA ASP A 29 -13.64 6.97 42.22
C ASP A 29 -13.31 7.10 40.72
N ILE A 30 -12.04 7.37 40.39
CA ILE A 30 -11.45 6.66 39.25
C ILE A 30 -11.21 5.22 39.72
N ASN A 31 -12.31 4.50 39.91
CA ASN A 31 -12.31 3.09 40.20
C ASN A 31 -11.79 2.37 38.95
N VAL A 32 -10.52 1.98 38.95
CA VAL A 32 -9.88 1.24 37.85
C VAL A 32 -10.39 -0.22 37.79
N ASN A 33 -11.47 -0.56 38.49
CA ASN A 33 -11.97 -1.92 38.58
C ASN A 33 -13.48 -2.08 38.44
N SER A 34 -14.15 -1.20 37.69
CA SER A 34 -15.49 -1.50 37.16
C SER A 34 -15.39 -1.99 35.71
N ARG A 35 -14.81 -3.18 35.51
CA ARG A 35 -15.29 -4.02 34.40
C ARG A 35 -16.67 -4.50 34.84
N GLN A 36 -17.70 -3.76 34.45
CA GLN A 36 -19.03 -4.34 34.33
C GLN A 36 -18.86 -5.56 33.41
N GLN A 37 -18.94 -6.73 34.03
CA GLN A 37 -19.14 -7.98 33.34
C GLN A 37 -20.60 -7.95 32.87
N GLU A 38 -20.90 -7.09 31.90
CA GLU A 38 -22.06 -7.31 31.05
C GLU A 38 -21.73 -8.59 30.29
N GLU A 39 -22.28 -9.69 30.78
CA GLU A 39 -22.37 -10.92 30.04
C GLU A 39 -23.10 -10.58 28.73
N ILE A 40 -22.32 -10.33 27.67
CA ILE A 40 -22.84 -10.15 26.32
C ILE A 40 -23.50 -11.48 26.00
N THR A 41 -24.81 -11.54 26.18
CA THR A 41 -25.63 -12.62 25.64
C THR A 41 -25.49 -12.48 24.13
N LEU A 42 -24.58 -13.26 23.56
CA LEU A 42 -24.49 -13.50 22.13
C LEU A 42 -25.80 -14.18 21.74
N THR A 43 -26.85 -13.39 21.52
CA THR A 43 -28.00 -13.85 20.76
C THR A 43 -27.43 -14.33 19.44
N ALA A 44 -27.61 -15.61 19.16
CA ALA A 44 -27.16 -16.22 17.93
C ALA A 44 -27.72 -15.37 16.79
N PHE A 45 -26.82 -14.68 16.08
CA PHE A 45 -27.19 -14.00 14.84
C PHE A 45 -27.65 -15.10 13.88
N GLU A 46 -28.96 -15.30 13.78
CA GLU A 46 -29.53 -15.97 12.63
C GLU A 46 -29.13 -15.13 11.43
N ARG A 47 -28.12 -15.60 10.69
CA ARG A 47 -27.77 -15.06 9.38
C ARG A 47 -28.98 -15.23 8.50
N GLN A 48 -29.83 -14.21 8.41
CA GLN A 48 -30.76 -14.13 7.30
C GLN A 48 -29.90 -14.17 6.03
N LYS A 49 -30.19 -15.15 5.16
CA LYS A 49 -29.55 -15.30 3.85
C LYS A 49 -29.89 -14.07 3.02
N ILE A 50 -29.12 -13.00 3.18
CA ILE A 50 -29.18 -11.86 2.28
C ILE A 50 -28.64 -12.37 0.95
N ASN A 51 -29.51 -12.47 -0.04
CA ASN A 51 -29.09 -12.75 -1.41
C ASN A 51 -28.24 -11.56 -1.87
N GLY A 52 -26.91 -11.75 -1.88
CA GLY A 52 -25.94 -10.68 -2.13
C GLY A 52 -26.18 -9.92 -3.44
N GLU A 53 -26.76 -10.58 -4.45
CA GLU A 53 -27.13 -9.93 -5.71
C GLU A 53 -28.20 -8.86 -5.52
N LYS A 54 -29.24 -9.14 -4.71
CA LYS A 54 -30.32 -8.17 -4.48
C LYS A 54 -29.84 -6.97 -3.65
N PHE A 55 -28.97 -7.21 -2.66
CA PHE A 55 -28.43 -6.15 -1.81
C PHE A 55 -27.52 -5.18 -2.58
N ILE A 56 -26.68 -5.70 -3.47
CA ILE A 56 -25.78 -4.87 -4.27
C ILE A 56 -26.58 -4.05 -5.28
N VAL A 57 -27.59 -4.64 -5.93
CA VAL A 57 -28.43 -3.93 -6.91
C VAL A 57 -29.26 -2.82 -6.25
N GLN A 58 -29.79 -3.04 -5.04
CA GLN A 58 -30.58 -2.02 -4.33
C GLN A 58 -29.75 -0.83 -3.83
N ASN A 59 -28.52 -1.07 -3.36
CA ASN A 59 -27.71 -0.04 -2.70
C ASN A 59 -26.62 0.56 -3.60
N PHE A 60 -26.32 -0.06 -4.75
CA PHE A 60 -25.25 0.36 -5.64
C PHE A 60 -25.67 0.36 -7.11
N SER A 61 -26.80 1.00 -7.43
CA SER A 61 -27.24 1.22 -8.81
C SER A 61 -26.16 1.84 -9.71
N ILE A 62 -25.30 2.71 -9.15
CA ILE A 62 -24.17 3.36 -9.82
C ILE A 62 -23.08 2.36 -10.28
N LEU A 63 -22.98 1.17 -9.66
CA LEU A 63 -22.03 0.14 -10.08
C LEU A 63 -22.51 -0.63 -11.32
N ASN A 64 -23.82 -0.73 -11.53
CA ASN A 64 -24.37 -1.39 -12.72
C ASN A 64 -24.15 -0.56 -14.00
N ASP A 65 -24.32 0.76 -13.93
CA ASP A 65 -24.09 1.66 -15.06
C ASP A 65 -22.61 1.65 -15.51
N LYS A 66 -21.68 1.54 -14.54
CA LYS A 66 -20.24 1.38 -14.83
C LYS A 66 -19.91 0.00 -15.41
N ALA A 67 -20.56 -1.07 -14.95
CA ALA A 67 -20.34 -2.41 -15.46
C ALA A 67 -20.82 -2.60 -16.91
N GLU A 68 -21.91 -1.95 -17.31
CA GLU A 68 -22.37 -1.97 -18.70
C GLU A 68 -21.46 -1.17 -19.64
N GLN A 69 -20.97 -0.01 -19.20
CA GLN A 69 -19.97 0.75 -19.96
C GLN A 69 -18.66 -0.03 -20.12
N GLU A 70 -18.20 -0.74 -19.09
CA GLU A 70 -16.99 -1.56 -19.16
C GLU A 70 -17.15 -2.75 -20.12
N LYS A 71 -18.33 -3.41 -20.15
CA LYS A 71 -18.64 -4.48 -21.11
C LYS A 71 -18.67 -3.97 -22.56
N ALA A 72 -19.20 -2.77 -22.80
CA ALA A 72 -19.21 -2.14 -24.12
C ALA A 72 -17.79 -1.77 -24.61
N LEU A 73 -16.92 -1.31 -23.70
CA LEU A 73 -15.49 -1.07 -23.98
C LEU A 73 -14.73 -2.36 -24.29
N ARG A 74 -14.98 -3.44 -23.55
CA ARG A 74 -14.36 -4.76 -23.78
C ARG A 74 -14.77 -5.38 -25.12
N LYS A 75 -16.03 -5.22 -25.56
CA LYS A 75 -16.45 -5.67 -26.91
C LYS A 75 -15.76 -4.90 -28.04
N LYS A 76 -15.53 -3.59 -27.88
CA LYS A 76 -14.77 -2.78 -28.85
C LYS A 76 -13.27 -3.13 -28.87
N GLN A 77 -12.69 -3.52 -27.74
CA GLN A 77 -11.31 -4.04 -27.67
C GLN A 77 -11.16 -5.42 -28.31
N ALA A 78 -12.10 -6.35 -28.06
CA ALA A 78 -12.05 -7.69 -28.65
C ALA A 78 -12.10 -7.69 -30.20
N LEU A 79 -12.88 -6.77 -30.80
CA LEU A 79 -12.91 -6.59 -32.26
C LEU A 79 -11.59 -6.02 -32.81
N LYS A 80 -10.88 -5.16 -32.05
CA LYS A 80 -9.53 -4.69 -32.43
C LYS A 80 -8.48 -5.78 -32.27
N ASP A 81 -8.54 -6.59 -31.21
CA ASP A 81 -7.59 -7.68 -30.96
C ASP A 81 -7.71 -8.83 -31.98
N THR A 82 -8.88 -8.99 -32.62
CA THR A 82 -9.09 -10.02 -33.65
C THR A 82 -8.47 -9.62 -34.99
N GLN A 83 -8.46 -8.32 -35.35
CA GLN A 83 -7.77 -7.83 -36.55
C GLN A 83 -6.25 -7.69 -36.39
N VAL A 84 -5.75 -7.53 -35.16
CA VAL A 84 -4.30 -7.43 -34.89
C VAL A 84 -3.60 -8.81 -34.89
N LYS A 85 -4.36 -9.92 -34.77
CA LYS A 85 -3.78 -11.27 -34.74
C LYS A 85 -3.24 -11.80 -36.08
N GLN A 86 -3.43 -11.10 -37.21
CA GLN A 86 -3.02 -11.63 -38.52
C GLN A 86 -1.70 -11.10 -39.09
N GLN A 87 -1.05 -10.10 -38.49
CA GLN A 87 0.26 -9.65 -38.96
C GLN A 87 1.15 -9.12 -37.82
N VAL A 88 1.69 -10.02 -36.99
CA VAL A 88 2.98 -9.75 -36.34
C VAL A 88 3.81 -11.02 -36.44
N LYS A 89 4.71 -11.08 -37.43
CA LYS A 89 5.86 -11.97 -37.36
C LYS A 89 6.62 -11.56 -36.10
N ALA A 90 6.46 -12.34 -35.04
CA ALA A 90 7.16 -12.13 -33.78
C ALA A 90 8.66 -12.37 -34.00
N GLY A 91 9.39 -11.30 -34.34
CA GLY A 91 10.82 -11.27 -34.08
C GLY A 91 11.02 -11.46 -32.58
N LYS A 92 12.00 -12.28 -32.18
CA LYS A 92 12.39 -12.39 -30.77
C LYS A 92 12.68 -10.98 -30.25
N VAL A 93 11.86 -10.48 -29.34
CA VAL A 93 12.12 -9.21 -28.67
C VAL A 93 13.25 -9.45 -27.69
N ASP A 94 14.42 -8.97 -28.08
CA ASP A 94 15.60 -8.92 -27.24
C ASP A 94 15.49 -7.67 -26.37
N ILE A 95 15.07 -7.85 -25.12
CA ILE A 95 14.81 -6.75 -24.18
C ILE A 95 16.05 -5.86 -24.00
N ILE A 96 17.24 -6.44 -24.11
CA ILE A 96 18.52 -5.73 -23.96
C ILE A 96 18.69 -4.66 -25.05
N ARG A 97 18.06 -4.82 -26.21
CA ARG A 97 18.15 -3.84 -27.32
C ARG A 97 17.27 -2.62 -27.11
N VAL A 98 16.19 -2.77 -26.36
CA VAL A 98 15.16 -1.72 -26.23
C VAL A 98 15.13 -1.07 -24.85
N ALA A 99 15.77 -1.70 -23.86
CA ALA A 99 15.76 -1.25 -22.48
C ALA A 99 17.15 -1.30 -21.84
N LYS A 100 17.41 -0.37 -20.93
CA LYS A 100 18.63 -0.25 -20.15
C LYS A 100 18.25 -0.09 -18.68
N LEU A 101 18.72 -0.97 -17.81
CA LEU A 101 18.54 -0.82 -16.37
C LEU A 101 19.47 0.29 -15.86
N VAL A 102 18.91 1.36 -15.32
CA VAL A 102 19.64 2.55 -14.84
C VAL A 102 19.85 2.52 -13.34
N GLY A 103 18.93 1.92 -12.59
CA GLY A 103 19.02 1.84 -11.13
C GLY A 103 18.06 0.85 -10.53
N ILE A 104 18.28 0.53 -9.25
CA ILE A 104 17.34 -0.21 -8.42
C ILE A 104 17.09 0.62 -7.16
N ILE A 105 15.84 0.90 -6.87
CA ILE A 105 15.39 1.61 -5.68
C ILE A 105 14.87 0.57 -4.70
N THR A 106 15.27 0.67 -3.43
CA THR A 106 14.72 -0.17 -2.35
C THR A 106 13.99 0.73 -1.38
N THR A 107 12.68 0.51 -1.22
CA THR A 107 11.83 1.28 -0.30
C THR A 107 11.06 0.30 0.56
N ASN A 108 11.17 0.41 1.89
CA ASN A 108 10.47 -0.48 2.83
C ASN A 108 10.69 -1.99 2.57
N GLY A 109 11.88 -2.37 2.08
CA GLY A 109 12.21 -3.75 1.72
C GLY A 109 11.70 -4.21 0.35
N GLU A 110 10.88 -3.40 -0.33
CA GLU A 110 10.46 -3.66 -1.70
C GLU A 110 11.45 -3.07 -2.70
N LYS A 111 11.76 -3.83 -3.74
CA LYS A 111 12.66 -3.39 -4.82
C LYS A 111 11.88 -2.93 -6.04
N GLN A 112 12.33 -1.83 -6.62
CA GLN A 112 11.83 -1.27 -7.86
C GLN A 112 12.98 -1.09 -8.84
N ALA A 113 12.81 -1.54 -10.08
CA ALA A 113 13.80 -1.38 -11.14
C ALA A 113 13.50 -0.10 -11.93
N VAL A 114 14.51 0.73 -12.16
CA VAL A 114 14.40 1.95 -12.96
C VAL A 114 15.05 1.72 -14.32
N LEU A 115 14.25 1.75 -15.38
CA LEU A 115 14.69 1.46 -16.75
C LEU A 115 14.59 2.70 -17.63
N GLU A 116 15.61 2.90 -18.47
CA GLU A 116 15.53 3.73 -19.67
C GLU A 116 15.08 2.83 -20.83
N TYR A 117 13.93 3.15 -21.42
CA TYR A 117 13.32 2.41 -22.52
C TYR A 117 13.21 3.28 -23.76
N LYS A 118 13.56 2.73 -24.93
CA LYS A 118 13.36 3.38 -26.23
C LYS A 118 12.03 2.90 -26.81
N ASN A 119 11.04 3.79 -26.86
CA ASN A 119 9.74 3.44 -27.40
C ASN A 119 9.77 3.21 -28.92
N ASN A 120 8.67 2.71 -29.48
CA ASN A 120 8.54 2.42 -30.92
C ASN A 120 8.71 3.66 -31.84
N ARG A 121 8.69 4.88 -31.26
CA ARG A 121 8.96 6.14 -31.97
C ARG A 121 10.41 6.61 -31.82
N GLY A 122 11.25 5.81 -31.17
CA GLY A 122 12.65 6.11 -30.91
C GLY A 122 12.92 7.06 -29.73
N LYS A 123 11.88 7.51 -29.00
CA LYS A 123 12.02 8.39 -27.85
C LYS A 123 12.40 7.59 -26.60
N LYS A 124 13.38 8.11 -25.86
CA LYS A 124 13.80 7.58 -24.56
C LYS A 124 12.81 7.99 -23.47
N VAL A 125 12.41 7.04 -22.64
CA VAL A 125 11.47 7.23 -21.54
C VAL A 125 12.02 6.50 -20.32
N MET A 126 11.89 7.11 -19.14
CA MET A 126 12.22 6.47 -17.87
C MET A 126 10.97 5.80 -17.30
N LEU A 127 11.12 4.56 -16.85
CA LEU A 127 10.04 3.75 -16.28
C LEU A 127 10.53 3.11 -14.99
N THR A 128 9.64 3.07 -13.99
CA THR A 128 9.88 2.34 -12.75
C THR A 128 9.01 1.10 -12.76
N LEU A 129 9.63 -0.07 -12.59
CA LEU A 129 8.98 -1.36 -12.63
C LEU A 129 9.06 -2.07 -11.28
N GLN A 130 7.97 -2.74 -10.92
CA GLN A 130 7.88 -3.64 -9.77
C GLN A 130 7.78 -5.10 -10.23
N THR A 131 8.12 -6.03 -9.34
CA THR A 131 7.90 -7.46 -9.55
C THR A 131 6.43 -7.71 -9.89
N GLY A 132 6.19 -8.48 -10.95
CA GLY A 132 4.86 -8.81 -11.43
C GLY A 132 4.25 -7.83 -12.44
N GLN A 133 4.87 -6.67 -12.67
CA GLN A 133 4.40 -5.75 -13.72
C GLN A 133 4.76 -6.24 -15.12
N VAL A 134 3.93 -5.88 -16.10
CA VAL A 134 4.15 -6.18 -17.52
C VAL A 134 5.03 -5.09 -18.13
N PHE A 135 6.06 -5.50 -18.87
CA PHE A 135 6.96 -4.61 -19.59
C PHE A 135 7.33 -5.19 -20.95
N ALA A 136 7.21 -4.36 -22.00
CA ALA A 136 7.29 -4.79 -23.40
C ALA A 136 6.35 -5.99 -23.64
N ASP A 137 6.90 -7.16 -23.95
CA ASP A 137 6.17 -8.40 -24.21
C ASP A 137 6.30 -9.43 -23.06
N GLY A 138 6.82 -9.01 -21.91
CA GLY A 138 7.11 -9.89 -20.78
C GLY A 138 6.59 -9.37 -19.44
N LYS A 139 6.83 -10.16 -18.39
CA LYS A 139 6.49 -9.85 -17.00
C LYS A 139 7.75 -9.82 -16.16
N VAL A 140 7.89 -8.81 -15.31
CA VAL A 140 9.00 -8.74 -14.35
C VAL A 140 8.85 -9.90 -13.37
N SER A 141 9.79 -10.83 -13.41
CA SER A 141 9.80 -12.03 -12.59
C SER A 141 10.55 -11.83 -11.27
N SER A 142 11.66 -11.09 -11.29
CA SER A 142 12.42 -10.75 -10.10
C SER A 142 13.27 -9.49 -10.29
N ILE A 143 13.57 -8.81 -9.19
CA ILE A 143 14.46 -7.64 -9.14
C ILE A 143 15.61 -7.96 -8.17
N GLY A 144 16.82 -8.07 -8.71
CA GLY A 144 18.05 -8.38 -8.00
C GLY A 144 18.67 -7.17 -7.29
N ALA A 145 19.95 -7.25 -6.94
CA ALA A 145 20.71 -6.10 -6.44
C ALA A 145 21.28 -5.24 -7.59
N ASP A 146 21.57 -5.88 -8.71
CA ASP A 146 22.21 -5.29 -9.89
C ASP A 146 21.61 -5.80 -11.21
N PHE A 147 20.43 -6.42 -11.18
CA PHE A 147 19.73 -6.88 -12.37
C PHE A 147 18.21 -6.86 -12.19
N VAL A 148 17.49 -6.90 -13.31
CA VAL A 148 16.06 -7.23 -13.36
C VAL A 148 15.86 -8.42 -14.30
N GLU A 149 15.04 -9.40 -13.90
CA GLU A 149 14.72 -10.57 -14.72
C GLU A 149 13.30 -10.44 -15.26
N ILE A 150 13.15 -10.51 -16.57
CA ILE A 150 11.87 -10.37 -17.27
C ILE A 150 11.59 -11.68 -18.00
N ASP A 151 10.44 -12.27 -17.71
CA ASP A 151 9.94 -13.47 -18.36
C ASP A 151 9.18 -13.07 -19.63
N VAL A 152 9.72 -13.42 -20.78
CA VAL A 152 9.11 -13.23 -22.10
C VAL A 152 8.69 -14.58 -22.64
N LYS A 153 7.40 -14.92 -22.50
CA LYS A 153 6.82 -16.16 -23.05
C LYS A 153 7.54 -17.44 -22.57
N GLY A 154 8.01 -17.45 -21.32
CA GLY A 154 8.71 -18.58 -20.72
C GLY A 154 10.24 -18.49 -20.82
N ASP A 155 10.79 -17.50 -21.53
CA ASP A 155 12.22 -17.23 -21.59
C ASP A 155 12.61 -16.11 -20.61
N LYS A 156 13.46 -16.44 -19.64
CA LYS A 156 13.89 -15.51 -18.59
C LYS A 156 15.10 -14.71 -19.05
N GLN A 157 14.86 -13.46 -19.41
CA GLN A 157 15.91 -12.54 -19.84
C GLN A 157 16.37 -11.68 -18.65
N LYS A 158 17.68 -11.70 -18.36
CA LYS A 158 18.29 -10.84 -17.33
C LYS A 158 18.81 -9.56 -17.97
N LEU A 159 18.36 -8.43 -17.44
CA LEU A 159 18.86 -7.10 -17.79
C LEU A 159 19.75 -6.59 -16.66
N PRO A 160 21.09 -6.56 -16.85
CA PRO A 160 22.02 -6.10 -15.83
C PRO A 160 22.00 -4.58 -15.70
N LEU A 161 22.35 -4.10 -14.51
CA LEU A 161 22.50 -2.68 -14.21
C LEU A 161 23.59 -2.12 -15.10
N PHE A 162 23.28 -1.03 -15.79
CA PHE A 162 24.22 -0.40 -16.70
C PHE A 162 25.41 0.13 -15.92
N LYS A 163 26.58 -0.45 -16.17
CA LYS A 163 27.86 0.06 -15.69
C LYS A 163 28.46 0.95 -16.77
N ASN A 164 28.55 2.25 -16.49
CA ASN A 164 29.35 3.11 -17.35
C ASN A 164 30.83 2.80 -17.09
N LYS A 165 31.53 2.25 -18.10
CA LYS A 165 32.95 1.91 -17.98
C LYS A 165 33.84 3.15 -17.79
N ASP A 166 33.33 4.33 -18.14
CA ASP A 166 34.06 5.59 -18.05
C ASP A 166 33.89 6.30 -16.70
N ILE A 167 33.01 5.80 -15.82
CA ILE A 167 32.83 6.36 -14.47
C ILE A 167 33.64 5.49 -13.49
N LYS A 168 34.85 5.96 -13.16
CA LYS A 168 35.62 5.43 -12.03
C LYS A 168 35.13 6.13 -10.76
N PHE A 169 34.46 5.39 -9.88
CA PHE A 169 34.23 5.86 -8.51
C PHE A 169 35.56 5.72 -7.77
N GLN A 170 36.25 6.84 -7.54
CA GLN A 170 37.33 6.90 -6.56
C GLN A 170 36.66 7.05 -5.20
N GLY A 171 36.85 6.06 -4.33
CA GLY A 171 36.54 6.11 -2.91
C GLY A 171 37.84 6.17 -2.11
#